data_AF-A0A8J7ZLZ1-F1
#
_entry.id   AF-A0A8J7ZLZ1-F1
#
_cell.length_a   1.000
_cell.length_b   1.000
_cell.length_c   1.000
_cell.angle_alpha   90.00
_cell.angle_beta   90.00
_cell.angle_gamma   90.00
#
_symmetry.space_group_name_H-M   'P 1'
#
loop_
_entity.id
_entity.type
_entity.pdbx_description
1 polymer ?
#
loop_
_entity_poly.entity_id
_entity_poly.type
_entity_poly.pdbx_seq_one_letter_code
_entity_poly.pdbx_strand_id
1 'polypeptide(L)'
;MDAAALRDAVETAKQSELDRLGSSKYLIALTGADLGEDAVLAAVAESEYLARETFAGWRDDATDDDVREAFSAVADQEAEHYDRVCDRLGARPEPDHAGAVHGYLREREDAVARIAGGLVGRPLVSLRAHTQVVGFYVNEADRAGADLFRDLKAETAEELDTGLELLDAHCETDEDRERAQATAEYVVQLAYDEYADSLTELGVNPKSTC
;
A
#
# COMPACT_ATOMS: atom_id res chain seq x y z
N MET A 1 -6.63 23.02 3.73
CA MET A 1 -7.05 21.62 3.94
C MET A 1 -6.26 21.08 5.12
N ASP A 2 -6.90 20.44 6.09
CA ASP A 2 -6.21 19.69 7.15
C ASP A 2 -6.03 18.23 6.71
N ALA A 3 -5.24 17.47 7.46
CA ALA A 3 -4.95 16.04 7.27
C ALA A 3 -6.20 15.22 6.94
N ALA A 4 -7.24 15.35 7.76
CA ALA A 4 -8.50 14.61 7.58
C ALA A 4 -9.18 14.98 6.25
N ALA A 5 -9.22 16.27 5.91
CA ALA A 5 -9.79 16.70 4.65
C ALA A 5 -8.97 16.25 3.42
N LEU A 6 -7.65 16.06 3.55
CA LEU A 6 -6.80 15.50 2.49
C LEU A 6 -7.11 14.03 2.24
N ARG A 7 -7.19 13.22 3.31
CA ARG A 7 -7.62 11.83 3.20
C ARG A 7 -8.99 11.72 2.52
N ASP A 8 -9.97 12.47 3.02
CA ASP A 8 -11.33 12.47 2.47
C ASP A 8 -11.35 12.89 0.99
N ALA A 9 -10.52 13.86 0.61
CA ALA A 9 -10.39 14.30 -0.78
C ALA A 9 -9.84 13.18 -1.68
N VAL A 10 -8.78 12.49 -1.27
CA VAL A 10 -8.20 11.37 -2.02
C VAL A 10 -9.20 10.21 -2.12
N GLU A 11 -9.82 9.81 -1.01
CA GLU A 11 -10.79 8.72 -0.98
C GLU A 11 -12.02 9.04 -1.85
N THR A 12 -12.48 10.30 -1.86
CA THR A 12 -13.58 10.75 -2.72
C THR A 12 -13.17 10.76 -4.20
N ALA A 13 -11.99 11.31 -4.52
CA ALA A 13 -11.51 11.43 -5.89
C ALA A 13 -11.22 10.07 -6.53
N LYS A 14 -10.77 9.09 -5.73
CA LYS A 14 -10.39 7.74 -6.17
C LYS A 14 -11.34 6.65 -5.68
N GLN A 15 -12.58 7.01 -5.34
CA GLN A 15 -13.55 6.07 -4.79
C GLN A 15 -13.75 4.84 -5.70
N SER A 16 -13.88 5.06 -7.01
CA SER A 16 -14.12 3.95 -7.96
C SER A 16 -12.95 2.99 -8.05
N GLU A 17 -11.72 3.52 -8.03
CA GLU A 17 -10.48 2.76 -8.05
C GLU A 17 -10.31 1.97 -6.75
N LEU A 18 -10.49 2.63 -5.60
CA LEU A 18 -10.40 2.01 -4.28
C LEU A 18 -11.47 0.93 -4.07
N ASP A 19 -12.70 1.14 -4.53
CA ASP A 19 -13.77 0.14 -4.45
C ASP A 19 -13.43 -1.12 -5.28
N ARG A 20 -12.78 -0.95 -6.43
CA ARG A 20 -12.34 -2.08 -7.28
C ARG A 20 -11.15 -2.81 -6.67
N LEU A 21 -10.18 -2.08 -6.13
CA LEU A 21 -9.06 -2.64 -5.37
C LEU A 21 -9.55 -3.36 -4.10
N GLY A 22 -10.67 -2.92 -3.52
CA GLY A 22 -11.35 -3.57 -2.40
C GLY A 22 -12.34 -4.66 -2.80
N SER A 23 -12.37 -5.11 -4.06
CA SER A 23 -13.30 -6.14 -4.51
C SER A 23 -12.71 -7.55 -4.39
N SER A 24 -13.57 -8.57 -4.43
CA SER A 24 -13.14 -9.98 -4.41
C SER A 24 -12.23 -10.38 -5.57
N LYS A 25 -12.22 -9.59 -6.65
CA LYS A 25 -11.34 -9.81 -7.81
C LYS A 25 -9.90 -9.37 -7.55
N TYR A 26 -9.65 -8.61 -6.48
CA TYR A 26 -8.30 -8.19 -6.14
C TYR A 26 -7.35 -9.37 -5.99
N LEU A 27 -7.76 -10.44 -5.30
CA LEU A 27 -6.92 -11.64 -5.15
C LEU A 27 -6.66 -12.32 -6.48
N ILE A 28 -7.64 -12.33 -7.40
CA ILE A 28 -7.44 -12.89 -8.75
C ILE A 28 -6.35 -12.11 -9.50
N ALA A 29 -6.37 -10.79 -9.42
CA ALA A 29 -5.35 -9.94 -10.04
C ALA A 29 -3.99 -10.15 -9.37
N LEU A 30 -3.96 -10.10 -8.04
CA LEU A 30 -2.75 -10.19 -7.22
C LEU A 30 -1.99 -11.50 -7.44
N THR A 31 -2.71 -12.61 -7.65
CA THR A 31 -2.11 -13.94 -7.73
C THR A 31 -2.10 -14.55 -9.13
N GLY A 32 -2.46 -13.80 -10.16
CA GLY A 32 -2.55 -14.35 -11.52
C GLY A 32 -3.57 -15.49 -11.63
N ALA A 33 -4.68 -15.39 -10.90
CA ALA A 33 -5.73 -16.39 -10.71
C ALA A 33 -5.36 -17.67 -9.93
N ASP A 34 -4.15 -17.76 -9.36
CA ASP A 34 -3.81 -18.81 -8.39
C ASP A 34 -4.28 -18.41 -6.99
N LEU A 35 -5.46 -18.84 -6.57
CA LEU A 35 -6.01 -18.51 -5.25
C LEU A 35 -5.51 -19.44 -4.13
N GLY A 36 -4.35 -20.10 -4.31
CA GLY A 36 -3.68 -20.83 -3.24
C GLY A 36 -3.10 -19.90 -2.17
N GLU A 37 -3.01 -20.39 -0.93
CA GLU A 37 -2.45 -19.64 0.20
C GLU A 37 -1.02 -19.15 -0.09
N ASP A 38 -0.16 -20.02 -0.63
CA ASP A 38 1.23 -19.70 -0.95
C ASP A 38 1.33 -18.54 -1.96
N ALA A 39 0.45 -18.50 -2.96
CA ALA A 39 0.43 -17.45 -3.97
C ALA A 39 -0.02 -16.10 -3.37
N VAL A 40 -1.04 -16.12 -2.51
CA VAL A 40 -1.48 -14.92 -1.77
C VAL A 40 -0.37 -14.40 -0.85
N LEU A 41 0.25 -15.28 -0.07
CA LEU A 41 1.32 -14.93 0.85
C LEU A 41 2.57 -14.43 0.11
N ALA A 42 2.94 -15.04 -1.02
CA ALA A 42 4.07 -14.59 -1.82
C ALA A 42 3.86 -13.16 -2.35
N ALA A 43 2.67 -12.85 -2.86
CA ALA A 43 2.35 -11.52 -3.36
C ALA A 43 2.30 -10.45 -2.26
N VAL A 44 1.79 -10.80 -1.07
CA VAL A 44 1.88 -9.92 0.11
C VAL A 44 3.34 -9.71 0.50
N ALA A 45 4.13 -10.77 0.65
CA ALA A 45 5.54 -10.66 1.03
C ALA A 45 6.32 -9.80 0.03
N GLU A 46 6.02 -9.91 -1.26
CA GLU A 46 6.59 -9.04 -2.28
C GLU A 46 6.25 -7.57 -2.02
N SER A 47 4.99 -7.23 -1.76
CA SER A 47 4.55 -5.88 -1.42
C SER A 47 5.29 -5.31 -0.20
N GLU A 48 5.36 -6.07 0.90
CA GLU A 48 6.05 -5.61 2.13
C GLU A 48 7.56 -5.43 1.91
N TYR A 49 8.18 -6.32 1.13
CA TYR A 49 9.59 -6.19 0.76
C TYR A 49 9.83 -4.89 -0.04
N LEU A 50 9.00 -4.62 -1.05
CA LEU A 50 9.16 -3.43 -1.89
C LEU A 50 8.94 -2.12 -1.11
N ALA A 51 8.00 -2.13 -0.16
CA ALA A 51 7.76 -1.03 0.75
C ALA A 51 8.96 -0.81 1.67
N ARG A 52 9.45 -1.85 2.35
CA ARG A 52 10.66 -1.80 3.18
C ARG A 52 11.83 -1.17 2.44
N GLU A 53 12.15 -1.66 1.23
CA GLU A 53 13.27 -1.14 0.44
C GLU A 53 13.08 0.33 0.04
N THR A 54 11.83 0.74 -0.21
CA THR A 54 11.52 2.14 -0.57
C THR A 54 11.73 3.08 0.61
N PHE A 55 11.18 2.72 1.77
CA PHE A 55 11.32 3.54 2.98
C PHE A 55 12.74 3.53 3.54
N ALA A 56 13.46 2.40 3.47
CA ALA A 56 14.86 2.35 3.84
C ALA A 56 15.73 3.28 2.99
N GLY A 57 15.50 3.30 1.66
CA GLY A 57 16.18 4.24 0.77
C GLY A 57 15.86 5.69 1.08
N TRP A 58 14.58 6.02 1.29
CA TRP A 58 14.19 7.38 1.63
C TRP A 58 14.70 7.84 3.00
N ARG A 59 14.78 6.96 3.99
CA ARG A 59 15.40 7.24 5.30
C ARG A 59 16.86 7.67 5.13
N ASP A 60 17.62 6.97 4.28
CA ASP A 60 19.04 7.26 4.05
C ASP A 60 19.23 8.62 3.36
N ASP A 61 18.30 8.99 2.48
CA ASP A 61 18.32 10.25 1.73
C ASP A 61 17.64 11.44 2.42
N ALA A 62 16.80 11.20 3.43
CA ALA A 62 16.06 12.26 4.11
C ALA A 62 17.03 13.27 4.73
N THR A 63 16.66 14.54 4.77
CA THR A 63 17.45 15.60 5.44
C THR A 63 16.76 16.14 6.68
N ASP A 64 15.44 16.05 6.71
CA ASP A 64 14.60 16.39 7.84
C ASP A 64 14.55 15.21 8.82
N ASP A 65 14.78 15.47 10.11
CA ASP A 65 14.90 14.42 11.12
C ASP A 65 13.54 13.77 11.46
N ASP A 66 12.45 14.54 11.47
CA ASP A 66 11.11 14.01 11.76
C ASP A 66 10.65 13.10 10.61
N VAL A 67 10.89 13.53 9.36
CA VAL A 67 10.62 12.72 8.16
C VAL A 67 11.49 11.47 8.13
N ARG A 68 12.77 11.59 8.50
CA ARG A 68 13.70 10.45 8.57
C ARG A 68 13.24 9.42 9.61
N GLU A 69 12.84 9.87 10.79
CA GLU A 69 12.35 9.01 11.86
C GLU A 69 11.11 8.25 11.42
N ALA A 70 10.14 8.95 10.81
CA ALA A 70 8.94 8.32 10.27
C ALA A 70 9.25 7.26 9.20
N PHE A 71 10.13 7.57 8.23
CA PHE A 71 10.53 6.59 7.22
C PHE A 71 11.31 5.41 7.81
N SER A 72 12.10 5.63 8.85
CA SER A 72 12.76 4.53 9.57
C SER A 72 11.74 3.62 10.25
N ALA A 73 10.76 4.20 10.96
CA ALA A 73 9.74 3.44 11.67
C ALA A 73 8.92 2.57 10.69
N VAL A 74 8.54 3.14 9.54
CA VAL A 74 7.81 2.39 8.51
C VAL A 74 8.70 1.31 7.90
N ALA A 75 9.96 1.60 7.57
CA ALA A 75 10.87 0.57 7.06
C ALA A 75 11.02 -0.61 8.05
N ASP A 76 11.09 -0.34 9.35
CA ASP A 76 11.17 -1.38 10.38
C ASP A 76 9.84 -2.16 10.50
N GLN A 77 8.70 -1.49 10.41
CA GLN A 77 7.38 -2.11 10.43
C GLN A 77 7.15 -3.02 9.21
N GLU A 78 7.45 -2.55 8.00
CA GLU A 78 7.34 -3.34 6.77
C GLU A 78 8.30 -4.55 6.79
N ALA A 79 9.47 -4.41 7.43
CA ALA A 79 10.38 -5.53 7.64
C ALA A 79 9.77 -6.60 8.57
N GLU A 80 9.09 -6.18 9.65
CA GLU A 80 8.37 -7.09 10.54
C GLU A 80 7.19 -7.76 9.83
N HIS A 81 6.41 -7.01 9.04
CA HIS A 81 5.32 -7.55 8.23
C HIS A 81 5.84 -8.61 7.26
N TYR A 82 6.90 -8.28 6.53
CA TYR A 82 7.59 -9.21 5.63
C TYR A 82 8.03 -10.48 6.34
N ASP A 83 8.70 -10.37 7.49
CA ASP A 83 9.16 -11.53 8.27
C ASP A 83 7.98 -12.39 8.73
N ARG A 84 6.92 -11.80 9.27
CA ARG A 84 5.70 -12.53 9.72
C ARG A 84 5.02 -13.27 8.58
N VAL A 85 4.91 -12.64 7.41
CA VAL A 85 4.30 -13.26 6.21
C VAL A 85 5.21 -14.37 5.67
N CYS A 86 6.52 -14.16 5.61
CA CYS A 86 7.50 -15.15 5.17
C CYS A 86 7.58 -16.36 6.08
N ASP A 87 7.51 -16.16 7.39
CA ASP A 87 7.51 -17.25 8.37
C ASP A 87 6.28 -18.15 8.20
N ARG A 88 5.13 -17.58 7.83
CA ARG A 88 3.93 -18.34 7.49
C ARG A 88 4.06 -19.05 6.13
N LEU A 89 4.59 -18.36 5.12
CA LEU A 89 4.80 -18.90 3.78
C LEU A 89 5.86 -20.03 3.76
N GLY A 90 6.85 -19.98 4.65
CA GLY A 90 8.01 -20.87 4.61
C GLY A 90 9.01 -20.54 3.50
N ALA A 91 8.89 -19.37 2.87
CA ALA A 91 9.79 -18.85 1.86
C ALA A 91 9.97 -17.33 2.04
N ARG A 92 11.06 -16.79 1.49
CA ARG A 92 11.44 -15.37 1.58
C ARG A 92 11.67 -14.81 0.18
N PRO A 93 10.61 -14.40 -0.55
CA PRO A 93 10.74 -13.85 -1.89
C PRO A 93 11.38 -12.46 -1.86
N GLU A 94 12.44 -12.27 -2.65
CA GLU A 94 13.15 -11.00 -2.80
C GLU A 94 13.07 -10.55 -4.28
N PRO A 95 12.00 -9.83 -4.67
CA PRO A 95 11.81 -9.41 -6.06
C PRO A 95 12.96 -8.51 -6.54
N ASP A 96 13.34 -8.66 -7.82
CA ASP A 96 14.37 -7.85 -8.48
C ASP A 96 13.80 -6.64 -9.24
N HIS A 97 12.50 -6.37 -9.07
CA HIS A 97 11.79 -5.23 -9.64
C HIS A 97 11.24 -4.31 -8.55
N ALA A 98 10.70 -3.16 -8.95
CA ALA A 98 10.04 -2.20 -8.05
C ALA A 98 8.51 -2.25 -8.12
N GLY A 99 7.92 -2.89 -9.14
CA GLY A 99 6.49 -2.69 -9.45
C GLY A 99 6.18 -1.24 -9.85
N ALA A 100 4.94 -0.97 -10.27
CA ALA A 100 4.59 0.37 -10.76
C ALA A 100 4.59 1.42 -9.64
N VAL A 101 4.00 1.07 -8.48
CA VAL A 101 3.88 1.96 -7.33
C VAL A 101 5.25 2.31 -6.74
N HIS A 102 6.06 1.32 -6.33
CA HIS A 102 7.35 1.64 -5.72
C HIS A 102 8.37 2.16 -6.72
N GLY A 103 8.27 1.81 -8.01
CA GLY A 103 9.02 2.47 -9.08
C GLY A 103 8.78 3.97 -9.12
N TYR A 104 7.51 4.38 -9.14
CA TYR A 104 7.11 5.80 -9.08
C TYR A 104 7.57 6.49 -7.79
N LEU A 105 7.37 5.83 -6.63
CA LEU A 105 7.73 6.40 -5.33
C LEU A 105 9.24 6.65 -5.21
N ARG A 106 10.08 5.69 -5.62
CA ARG A 106 11.54 5.82 -5.52
C ARG A 106 12.11 6.99 -6.33
N GLU A 107 11.39 7.47 -7.34
CA GLU A 107 11.74 8.66 -8.11
C GLU A 107 11.33 10.00 -7.45
N ARG A 108 10.65 9.98 -6.30
CA ARG A 108 10.27 11.21 -5.58
C ARG A 108 11.46 11.70 -4.76
N GLU A 109 11.75 12.99 -4.84
CA GLU A 109 12.80 13.65 -4.04
C GLU A 109 12.21 14.55 -2.95
N ASP A 110 11.04 15.14 -3.22
CA ASP A 110 10.34 16.05 -2.31
C ASP A 110 9.69 15.31 -1.13
N ALA A 111 9.86 15.84 0.08
CA ALA A 111 9.34 15.23 1.30
C ALA A 111 7.82 15.12 1.30
N VAL A 112 7.10 16.19 0.88
CA VAL A 112 5.63 16.19 0.81
C VAL A 112 5.13 15.11 -0.15
N ALA A 113 5.75 14.98 -1.33
CA ALA A 113 5.43 13.93 -2.29
C ALA A 113 5.73 12.51 -1.74
N ARG A 114 6.86 12.32 -1.05
CA ARG A 114 7.21 11.03 -0.43
C ARG A 114 6.21 10.63 0.66
N ILE A 115 5.88 11.56 1.56
CA ILE A 115 4.91 11.34 2.64
C ILE A 115 3.52 11.06 2.03
N ALA A 116 3.03 11.89 1.12
CA ALA A 116 1.71 11.71 0.54
C ALA A 116 1.60 10.41 -0.29
N GLY A 117 2.63 10.06 -1.06
CA GLY A 117 2.62 8.84 -1.83
C GLY A 117 2.77 7.59 -0.96
N GLY A 118 3.79 7.57 -0.10
CA GLY A 118 4.17 6.39 0.69
C GLY A 118 3.33 6.17 1.94
N LEU A 119 2.87 7.24 2.60
CA LEU A 119 2.14 7.16 3.88
C LEU A 119 0.68 7.56 3.76
N VAL A 120 0.19 7.96 2.58
CA VAL A 120 -1.25 8.15 2.35
C VAL A 120 -1.75 7.30 1.21
N GLY A 121 -1.25 7.52 -0.01
CA GLY A 121 -1.70 6.79 -1.20
C GLY A 121 -1.52 5.27 -1.08
N ARG A 122 -0.32 4.82 -0.70
CA ARG A 122 -0.01 3.38 -0.52
C ARG A 122 -0.86 2.75 0.58
N PRO A 123 -0.89 3.23 1.85
CA PRO A 123 -1.73 2.65 2.89
C PRO A 123 -3.20 2.58 2.51
N LEU A 124 -3.75 3.58 1.81
CA LEU A 124 -5.12 3.51 1.33
C LEU A 124 -5.36 2.28 0.43
N VAL A 125 -4.40 1.92 -0.44
CA VAL A 125 -4.45 0.69 -1.25
C VAL A 125 -4.26 -0.55 -0.37
N SER A 126 -3.22 -0.60 0.46
CA SER A 126 -2.89 -1.75 1.31
C SER A 126 -4.01 -2.13 2.26
N LEU A 127 -4.74 -1.16 2.81
CA LEU A 127 -5.92 -1.41 3.67
C LEU A 127 -7.03 -2.19 2.94
N ARG A 128 -7.20 -1.97 1.63
CA ARG A 128 -8.15 -2.73 0.80
C ARG A 128 -7.59 -4.12 0.51
N ALA A 129 -6.31 -4.22 0.17
CA ALA A 129 -5.62 -5.48 -0.05
C ALA A 129 -5.72 -6.41 1.16
N HIS A 130 -5.33 -5.96 2.35
CA HIS A 130 -5.43 -6.74 3.58
C HIS A 130 -6.87 -7.13 3.90
N THR A 131 -7.87 -6.30 3.59
CA THR A 131 -9.28 -6.67 3.79
C THR A 131 -9.66 -7.90 2.95
N GLN A 132 -9.15 -8.01 1.72
CA GLN A 132 -9.39 -9.17 0.86
C GLN A 132 -8.64 -10.40 1.37
N VAL A 133 -7.39 -10.24 1.83
CA VAL A 133 -6.63 -11.35 2.41
C VAL A 133 -7.26 -11.86 3.71
N VAL A 134 -7.76 -10.98 4.58
CA VAL A 134 -8.55 -11.38 5.76
C VAL A 134 -9.79 -12.17 5.33
N GLY A 135 -10.49 -11.72 4.28
CA GLY A 135 -11.64 -12.42 3.70
C GLY A 135 -11.30 -13.83 3.21
N PHE A 136 -10.15 -13.99 2.54
CA PHE A 136 -9.63 -15.29 2.12
C PHE A 136 -9.48 -16.26 3.30
N TYR A 137 -8.77 -15.87 4.36
CA TYR A 137 -8.58 -16.74 5.52
C TYR A 137 -9.89 -17.01 6.30
N VAL A 138 -10.80 -16.04 6.35
CA VAL A 138 -12.14 -16.24 6.94
C VAL A 138 -12.92 -17.31 6.17
N ASN A 139 -12.84 -17.31 4.84
CA ASN A 139 -13.52 -18.31 4.00
C ASN A 139 -12.92 -19.71 4.18
N GLU A 140 -11.61 -19.81 4.39
CA GLU A 140 -10.90 -21.06 4.70
C GLU A 140 -11.06 -21.50 6.17
N ALA A 141 -11.83 -20.75 6.97
CA ALA A 141 -12.01 -20.97 8.41
C ALA A 141 -10.68 -20.96 9.21
N ASP A 142 -9.66 -20.31 8.68
CA ASP A 142 -8.38 -20.13 9.35
C ASP A 142 -8.34 -18.83 10.13
N ARG A 143 -8.44 -18.96 11.45
CA ARG A 143 -8.40 -17.82 12.37
C ARG A 143 -7.01 -17.23 12.51
N ALA A 144 -5.96 -18.06 12.50
CA ALA A 144 -4.60 -17.57 12.71
C ALA A 144 -4.13 -16.71 11.54
N GLY A 145 -4.45 -17.12 10.30
CA GLY A 145 -4.19 -16.30 9.12
C GLY A 145 -5.02 -15.02 9.10
N ALA A 146 -6.32 -15.12 9.43
CA ALA A 146 -7.18 -13.94 9.49
C ALA A 146 -6.73 -12.92 10.55
N ASP A 147 -6.25 -13.38 11.72
CA ASP A 147 -5.75 -12.51 12.79
C ASP A 147 -4.42 -11.86 12.41
N LEU A 148 -3.48 -12.60 11.80
CA LEU A 148 -2.24 -12.03 11.25
C LEU A 148 -2.52 -10.83 10.34
N PHE A 149 -3.43 -10.99 9.38
CA PHE A 149 -3.74 -9.91 8.44
C PHE A 149 -4.62 -8.80 9.00
N ARG A 150 -5.31 -9.03 10.13
CA ARG A 150 -5.98 -7.96 10.87
C ARG A 150 -4.97 -7.08 11.59
N ASP A 151 -3.94 -7.69 12.17
CA ASP A 151 -2.86 -6.96 12.85
C ASP A 151 -2.09 -6.11 11.84
N LEU A 152 -1.62 -6.69 10.72
CA LEU A 152 -0.96 -5.94 9.64
C LEU A 152 -1.83 -4.76 9.18
N LYS A 153 -3.12 -5.00 8.94
CA LYS A 153 -4.05 -3.94 8.52
C LYS A 153 -4.17 -2.82 9.56
N ALA A 154 -4.18 -3.14 10.85
CA ALA A 154 -4.26 -2.15 11.91
C ALA A 154 -2.97 -1.32 11.98
N GLU A 155 -1.81 -1.97 11.92
CA GLU A 155 -0.49 -1.35 11.89
C GLU A 155 -0.34 -0.43 10.66
N THR A 156 -0.81 -0.84 9.46
CA THR A 156 -0.86 0.04 8.26
C THR A 156 -1.83 1.22 8.41
N ALA A 157 -2.90 1.08 9.20
CA ALA A 157 -3.81 2.20 9.46
C ALA A 157 -3.14 3.27 10.36
N GLU A 158 -2.32 2.84 11.31
CA GLU A 158 -1.53 3.73 12.16
C GLU A 158 -0.44 4.48 11.34
N GLU A 159 0.16 3.83 10.34
CA GLU A 159 1.04 4.50 9.38
C GLU A 159 0.32 5.59 8.59
N LEU A 160 -0.91 5.32 8.15
CA LEU A 160 -1.73 6.30 7.44
C LEU A 160 -1.97 7.54 8.30
N ASP A 161 -2.36 7.33 9.56
CA ASP A 161 -2.60 8.43 10.48
C ASP A 161 -1.31 9.23 10.74
N THR A 162 -0.17 8.56 10.90
CA THR A 162 1.15 9.20 11.02
C THR A 162 1.51 10.03 9.78
N GLY A 163 1.28 9.49 8.58
CA GLY A 163 1.51 10.20 7.32
C GLY A 163 0.69 11.48 7.19
N LEU A 164 -0.56 11.43 7.64
CA LEU A 164 -1.45 12.58 7.63
C LEU A 164 -0.99 13.67 8.62
N GLU A 165 -0.56 13.29 9.83
CA GLU A 165 0.02 14.22 10.81
C GLU A 165 1.30 14.90 10.28
N LEU A 166 2.18 14.14 9.62
CA LEU A 166 3.38 14.69 8.98
C LEU A 166 3.04 15.66 7.85
N LEU A 167 2.03 15.34 7.02
CA LEU A 167 1.58 16.29 6.01
C LEU A 167 1.07 17.57 6.66
N ASP A 168 0.30 17.51 7.74
CA ASP A 168 -0.13 18.75 8.41
C ASP A 168 1.03 19.60 8.93
N ALA A 169 2.15 18.98 9.32
CA ALA A 169 3.36 19.68 9.76
C ALA A 169 4.20 20.26 8.63
N HIS A 170 4.34 19.56 7.49
CA HIS A 170 5.26 19.94 6.40
C HIS A 170 4.60 20.72 5.26
N CYS A 171 3.28 20.67 5.18
CA CYS A 171 2.53 21.29 4.10
C CYS A 171 2.24 22.75 4.54
N GLU A 172 2.96 23.73 4.01
CA GLU A 172 2.85 25.13 4.43
C GLU A 172 1.85 25.93 3.59
N THR A 173 1.69 25.53 2.33
CA THR A 173 0.89 26.26 1.34
C THR A 173 -0.27 25.41 0.79
N ASP A 174 -1.22 26.06 0.12
CA ASP A 174 -2.25 25.35 -0.64
C ASP A 174 -1.64 24.54 -1.81
N GLU A 175 -0.57 25.04 -2.43
CA GLU A 175 0.14 24.32 -3.50
C GLU A 175 0.78 23.01 -2.99
N ASP A 176 1.29 23.00 -1.76
CA ASP A 176 1.82 21.77 -1.15
C ASP A 176 0.69 20.75 -0.92
N ARG A 177 -0.50 21.22 -0.53
CA ARG A 177 -1.66 20.35 -0.28
C ARG A 177 -2.20 19.77 -1.56
N GLU A 178 -2.31 20.58 -2.60
CA GLU A 178 -2.68 20.12 -3.94
C GLU A 178 -1.67 19.09 -4.47
N ARG A 179 -0.37 19.33 -4.25
CA ARG A 179 0.70 18.38 -4.63
C ARG A 179 0.60 17.08 -3.86
N ALA A 180 0.39 17.15 -2.54
CA ALA A 180 0.21 15.98 -1.69
C ALA A 180 -1.00 15.15 -2.16
N GLN A 181 -2.16 15.78 -2.34
CA GLN A 181 -3.36 15.13 -2.81
C GLN A 181 -3.13 14.47 -4.19
N ALA A 182 -2.60 15.21 -5.16
CA ALA A 182 -2.33 14.68 -6.50
C ALA A 182 -1.36 13.49 -6.48
N THR A 183 -0.35 13.52 -5.60
CA THR A 183 0.62 12.42 -5.46
C THR A 183 -0.04 11.18 -4.87
N ALA A 184 -0.81 11.31 -3.80
CA ALA A 184 -1.54 10.21 -3.18
C ALA A 184 -2.57 9.60 -4.15
N GLU A 185 -3.33 10.45 -4.87
CA GLU A 185 -4.25 10.03 -5.91
C GLU A 185 -3.56 9.26 -7.04
N TYR A 186 -2.38 9.71 -7.45
CA TYR A 186 -1.65 9.05 -8.53
C TYR A 186 -1.12 7.67 -8.11
N VAL A 187 -0.70 7.51 -6.85
CA VAL A 187 -0.33 6.18 -6.31
C VAL A 187 -1.52 5.22 -6.35
N VAL A 188 -2.71 5.67 -5.94
CA VAL A 188 -3.93 4.85 -6.03
C VAL A 188 -4.25 4.49 -7.49
N GLN A 189 -4.07 5.44 -8.41
CA GLN A 189 -4.26 5.19 -9.84
C GLN A 189 -3.30 4.13 -10.37
N LEU A 190 -2.02 4.21 -10.04
CA LEU A 190 -1.02 3.22 -10.47
C LEU A 190 -1.36 1.82 -9.98
N ALA A 191 -1.74 1.69 -8.71
CA ALA A 191 -2.15 0.40 -8.16
C ALA A 191 -3.40 -0.15 -8.87
N TYR A 192 -4.36 0.72 -9.18
CA TYR A 192 -5.55 0.33 -9.94
C TYR A 192 -5.22 -0.08 -11.38
N ASP A 193 -4.32 0.64 -12.06
CA ASP A 193 -3.92 0.33 -13.43
C ASP A 193 -3.21 -1.03 -13.48
N GLU A 194 -2.31 -1.32 -12.54
CA GLU A 194 -1.64 -2.63 -12.41
C GLU A 194 -2.65 -3.78 -12.14
N TYR A 195 -3.62 -3.54 -11.24
CA TYR A 195 -4.74 -4.45 -11.01
C TYR A 195 -5.57 -4.67 -12.29
N ALA A 196 -5.88 -3.61 -13.03
CA ALA A 196 -6.73 -3.68 -14.20
C ALA A 196 -6.03 -4.38 -15.37
N ASP A 197 -4.73 -4.15 -15.55
CA ASP A 197 -3.90 -4.81 -16.54
C ASP A 197 -3.79 -6.30 -16.22
N SER A 198 -3.51 -6.67 -14.96
CA SER A 198 -3.47 -8.07 -14.51
C SER A 198 -4.78 -8.82 -14.79
N LEU A 199 -5.94 -8.20 -14.51
CA LEU A 199 -7.23 -8.82 -14.86
C LEU A 199 -7.45 -8.92 -16.37
N THR A 200 -7.03 -7.90 -17.13
CA THR A 200 -7.18 -7.89 -18.59
C THR A 200 -6.35 -9.00 -19.24
N GLU A 201 -5.14 -9.25 -18.75
CA GLU A 201 -4.28 -10.35 -19.18
C GLU A 201 -4.91 -11.72 -18.91
N LEU A 202 -5.67 -11.84 -17.82
CA LEU A 202 -6.46 -13.03 -17.47
C LEU A 202 -7.80 -13.13 -18.24
N GLY A 203 -8.11 -12.16 -19.12
CA GLY A 203 -9.37 -12.11 -19.85
C GLY A 203 -10.59 -11.73 -19.00
N VAL A 204 -10.37 -11.16 -17.81
CA VAL A 204 -11.41 -10.70 -16.89
C VAL A 204 -11.64 -9.20 -17.08
N ASN A 205 -12.90 -8.77 -17.18
CA ASN A 205 -13.21 -7.34 -17.26
C ASN A 205 -12.99 -6.66 -15.90
N PRO A 206 -12.06 -5.68 -15.78
CA PRO A 206 -11.77 -5.00 -14.51
C PRO A 206 -12.90 -4.08 -14.04
N LYS A 207 -13.81 -3.69 -14.95
CA LYS A 207 -14.95 -2.82 -14.64
C LYS A 207 -16.22 -3.56 -14.25
N SER A 208 -16.30 -4.88 -14.46
CA SER A 208 -17.50 -5.61 -14.01
C SER A 208 -17.46 -5.73 -12.49
N THR A 209 -18.43 -5.10 -11.82
CA THR A 209 -18.70 -5.34 -10.40
C THR A 209 -19.52 -6.62 -10.31
N CYS A 210 -18.96 -7.67 -9.73
CA CYS A 210 -19.74 -8.86 -9.35
C CYS A 210 -20.51 -8.58 -8.07
#